data_AF-A0A060YCC8-F1
#
_entry.id   AF-A0A060YCC8-F1
#
_cell.length_a   1.000
_cell.length_b   1.000
_cell.length_c   1.000
_cell.angle_alpha   90.00
_cell.angle_beta   90.00
_cell.angle_gamma   90.00
#
_symmetry.space_group_name_H-M   'P 1'
#
loop_
_entity.id
_entity.type
_entity.pdbx_description
1 polymer ?
#
loop_
_entity_poly.entity_id
_entity_poly.type
_entity_poly.pdbx_seq_one_letter_code
_entity_poly.pdbx_strand_id
1 'polypeptide(L)'
;MSGSQEEEYFKRCVASLSRVKNMLLKSNCVLEAFGNAKTNRNDNSSRFGKYMDINFDFKGDPIGGHINNYLLEKSRVIFQQEGERSFHSFYQMVKGGSESLLRSLHVSKDPTAYSYIKVGGQVKSSINDGADFKAVADAMKVIGFTPDEIQTVYKVLATILHLGNLTFGVDGDTTLIENSKVVAVIGVLLATKEENVGKALLYRTVATGRDVIDKQHTTQEASYGRDALAKAMYERMFCWIVGRINDVIEVKNYDAKVHGKNTVIGVLDIYGFEIFQNNSFEQFCINYCNEKLQQLFIQLVLRQEQEEYQREGIPWKHIDYFNNQIIVDLVELQHKGIFSVLDEACMTVGKVTDEVFLQGLNSKLAKHAHYTSRKVR
;
A
#
# COMPACT_ATOMS: atom_id res chain seq x y z
N MET A 1 -8.92 42.46 28.45
CA MET A 1 -9.37 41.93 27.15
C MET A 1 -10.89 42.08 27.11
N SER A 2 -11.44 42.65 26.06
CA SER A 2 -12.90 42.85 25.93
C SER A 2 -13.59 41.49 25.68
N GLY A 3 -14.84 41.33 26.13
CA GLY A 3 -15.62 40.08 25.94
C GLY A 3 -15.74 39.62 24.47
N SER A 4 -15.52 40.52 23.51
CA SER A 4 -15.41 40.18 22.07
C SER A 4 -14.18 39.36 21.70
N GLN A 5 -13.04 39.55 22.39
CA GLN A 5 -11.81 38.78 22.13
C GLN A 5 -11.89 37.36 22.70
N GLU A 6 -12.57 37.17 23.82
CA GLU A 6 -12.83 35.83 24.39
C GLU A 6 -13.80 35.03 23.53
N GLU A 7 -14.86 35.66 23.01
CA GLU A 7 -15.82 34.99 22.11
C GLU A 7 -15.19 34.60 20.77
N GLU A 8 -14.33 35.45 20.22
CA GLU A 8 -13.56 35.15 19.01
C GLU A 8 -12.51 34.06 19.25
N TYR A 9 -11.86 34.06 20.42
CA TYR A 9 -10.93 33.00 20.83
C TYR A 9 -11.65 31.66 21.01
N PHE A 10 -12.81 31.65 21.66
CA PHE A 10 -13.63 30.45 21.84
C PHE A 10 -14.13 29.89 20.50
N LYS A 11 -14.59 30.77 19.59
CA LYS A 11 -14.95 30.38 18.21
C LYS A 11 -13.76 29.81 17.44
N ARG A 12 -12.55 30.37 17.60
CA ARG A 12 -11.33 29.85 16.97
C ARG A 12 -10.91 28.49 17.53
N CYS A 13 -11.00 28.27 18.84
CA CYS A 13 -10.71 26.98 19.48
C CYS A 13 -11.71 25.89 19.07
N VAL A 14 -13.01 26.20 19.07
CA VAL A 14 -14.05 25.25 18.61
C VAL A 14 -13.91 24.97 17.11
N ALA A 15 -13.57 25.98 16.31
CA ALA A 15 -13.30 25.80 14.89
C ALA A 15 -12.05 24.93 14.63
N SER A 16 -10.95 25.09 15.39
CA SER A 16 -9.76 24.24 15.23
C SER A 16 -10.01 22.79 15.63
N LEU A 17 -10.81 22.57 16.68
CA LEU A 17 -11.26 21.25 17.16
C LEU A 17 -12.08 20.51 16.10
N SER A 18 -13.03 21.21 15.47
CA SER A 18 -13.80 20.65 14.36
C SER A 18 -12.93 20.37 13.13
N ARG A 19 -11.86 21.17 12.93
CA ARG A 19 -10.96 21.05 11.78
C ARG A 19 -10.13 19.77 11.84
N VAL A 20 -9.39 19.50 12.94
CA VAL A 20 -8.52 18.31 13.03
C VAL A 20 -9.35 17.03 12.94
N LYS A 21 -10.48 16.97 13.64
CA LYS A 21 -11.39 15.81 13.58
C LYS A 21 -11.94 15.58 12.17
N ASN A 22 -12.39 16.64 11.49
CA ASN A 22 -12.89 16.53 10.11
C ASN A 22 -11.78 16.12 9.14
N MET A 23 -10.57 16.66 9.31
CA MET A 23 -9.40 16.30 8.52
C MET A 23 -9.07 14.80 8.64
N LEU A 24 -9.01 14.26 9.86
CA LEU A 24 -8.75 12.83 10.09
C LEU A 24 -9.81 11.94 9.41
N LEU A 25 -11.10 12.31 9.51
CA LEU A 25 -12.18 11.58 8.84
C LEU A 25 -12.08 11.64 7.32
N LYS A 26 -11.74 12.81 6.75
CA LYS A 26 -11.55 12.97 5.30
C LYS A 26 -10.31 12.25 4.79
N SER A 27 -9.24 12.20 5.58
CA SER A 27 -8.03 11.43 5.25
C SER A 27 -8.35 9.95 5.08
N ASN A 28 -9.18 9.35 5.95
CA ASN A 28 -9.59 7.96 5.78
C ASN A 28 -10.33 7.73 4.44
N CYS A 29 -11.23 8.62 4.04
CA CYS A 29 -11.93 8.51 2.76
C CYS A 29 -10.95 8.45 1.57
N VAL A 30 -9.90 9.27 1.58
CA VAL A 30 -8.85 9.25 0.55
C VAL A 30 -8.00 7.97 0.67
N LEU A 31 -7.56 7.62 1.87
CA LEU A 31 -6.73 6.44 2.08
C LEU A 31 -7.44 5.13 1.71
N GLU A 32 -8.74 5.02 1.97
CA GLU A 32 -9.53 3.86 1.55
C GLU A 32 -9.67 3.80 0.04
N ALA A 33 -9.87 4.93 -0.64
CA ALA A 33 -9.95 4.95 -2.11
C ALA A 33 -8.66 4.41 -2.76
N PHE A 34 -7.50 4.80 -2.25
CA PHE A 34 -6.20 4.44 -2.83
C PHE A 34 -5.55 3.20 -2.20
N GLY A 35 -5.97 2.82 -1.01
CA GLY A 35 -5.37 1.77 -0.21
C GLY A 35 -6.26 0.57 0.02
N ASN A 36 -7.56 0.64 -0.28
CA ASN A 36 -8.47 -0.48 -0.11
C ASN A 36 -8.94 -1.05 -1.45
N ALA A 37 -9.38 -2.31 -1.39
CA ALA A 37 -9.95 -3.01 -2.52
C ALA A 37 -11.01 -4.03 -2.07
N LYS A 38 -11.87 -4.42 -3.02
CA LYS A 38 -12.76 -5.56 -2.84
C LYS A 38 -12.00 -6.87 -2.98
N THR A 39 -12.10 -7.71 -1.96
CA THR A 39 -11.67 -9.11 -1.96
C THR A 39 -12.88 -10.03 -1.90
N ASN A 40 -12.66 -11.34 -2.00
CA ASN A 40 -13.73 -12.33 -1.83
C ASN A 40 -14.32 -12.36 -0.41
N ARG A 41 -13.67 -11.74 0.58
CA ARG A 41 -14.09 -11.73 1.99
C ARG A 41 -14.64 -10.39 2.46
N ASN A 42 -14.18 -9.29 1.87
CA ASN A 42 -14.52 -7.93 2.29
C ASN A 42 -14.53 -6.99 1.08
N ASP A 43 -15.63 -6.24 0.91
CA ASP A 43 -15.80 -5.29 -0.19
C ASP A 43 -14.94 -4.01 -0.06
N ASN A 44 -14.47 -3.67 1.15
CA ASN A 44 -13.60 -2.52 1.44
C ASN A 44 -12.41 -2.97 2.31
N SER A 45 -11.64 -3.94 1.82
CA SER A 45 -10.54 -4.54 2.55
C SER A 45 -9.30 -3.65 2.51
N SER A 46 -8.77 -3.24 3.66
CA SER A 46 -7.54 -2.44 3.74
C SER A 46 -6.37 -3.20 3.14
N ARG A 47 -5.79 -2.69 2.04
CA ARG A 47 -4.64 -3.26 1.31
C ARG A 47 -3.35 -2.47 1.56
N PHE A 48 -3.25 -1.89 2.75
CA PHE A 48 -2.05 -1.37 3.40
C PHE A 48 -2.25 -1.40 4.92
N GLY A 49 -1.15 -1.43 5.68
CA GLY A 49 -1.16 -1.23 7.13
C GLY A 49 -1.07 0.26 7.45
N LYS A 50 -1.85 0.72 8.41
CA LYS A 50 -1.94 2.12 8.83
C LYS A 50 -1.67 2.22 10.33
N TYR A 51 -0.64 2.94 10.72
CA TYR A 51 -0.41 3.32 12.12
C TYR A 51 -0.53 4.83 12.24
N MET A 52 -1.45 5.30 13.07
CA MET A 52 -1.73 6.72 13.24
C MET A 52 -1.43 7.14 14.68
N ASP A 53 -0.49 8.07 14.84
CA ASP A 53 -0.31 8.78 16.10
C ASP A 53 -1.31 9.92 16.14
N ILE A 54 -2.13 10.00 17.20
CA ILE A 54 -3.03 11.12 17.46
C ILE A 54 -2.52 11.84 18.69
N ASN A 55 -2.15 13.11 18.52
CA ASN A 55 -1.65 13.96 19.59
C ASN A 55 -2.83 14.69 20.25
N PHE A 56 -2.81 14.72 21.58
CA PHE A 56 -3.81 15.42 22.39
C PHE A 56 -3.16 16.53 23.22
N ASP A 57 -3.91 17.61 23.44
CA ASP A 57 -3.52 18.64 24.40
C ASP A 57 -3.83 18.21 25.84
N PHE A 58 -3.50 19.08 26.81
CA PHE A 58 -3.74 18.83 28.23
C PHE A 58 -5.23 18.71 28.63
N LYS A 59 -6.15 19.12 27.75
CA LYS A 59 -7.61 18.97 27.96
C LYS A 59 -8.13 17.66 27.38
N GLY A 60 -7.32 16.95 26.59
CA GLY A 60 -7.72 15.74 25.88
C GLY A 60 -8.31 16.00 24.50
N ASP A 61 -8.10 17.20 23.93
CA ASP A 61 -8.57 17.55 22.59
C ASP A 61 -7.51 17.16 21.53
N PRO A 62 -7.91 16.55 20.39
CA PRO A 62 -6.97 16.16 19.35
C PRO A 62 -6.41 17.39 18.63
N ILE A 63 -5.09 17.57 18.67
CA ILE A 63 -4.39 18.72 18.09
C ILE A 63 -3.74 18.42 16.74
N GLY A 64 -3.53 17.14 16.43
CA GLY A 64 -2.97 16.69 15.16
C GLY A 64 -2.59 15.22 15.22
N GLY A 65 -1.79 14.80 14.26
CA GLY A 65 -1.32 13.43 14.21
C GLY A 65 -0.33 13.16 13.09
N HIS A 66 0.11 11.92 13.00
CA HIS A 66 1.01 11.44 11.94
C HIS A 66 0.60 10.04 11.51
N ILE A 67 0.54 9.81 10.20
CA ILE A 67 0.18 8.52 9.61
C ILE A 67 1.44 7.87 9.05
N ASN A 68 1.73 6.67 9.52
CA ASN A 68 2.71 5.77 8.95
C ASN A 68 1.97 4.68 8.16
N ASN A 69 2.33 4.51 6.88
CA ASN A 69 1.80 3.44 6.04
C ASN A 69 2.84 2.33 5.84
N TYR A 70 2.40 1.09 5.85
CA TYR A 70 3.25 -0.10 5.70
C TYR A 70 2.64 -1.06 4.69
N LEU A 71 3.50 -1.76 3.93
CA LEU A 71 3.13 -2.92 3.10
C LEU A 71 1.85 -2.72 2.26
N LEU A 72 1.86 -1.71 1.38
CA LEU A 72 0.84 -1.61 0.34
C LEU A 72 0.95 -2.85 -0.57
N GLU A 73 -0.15 -3.57 -0.82
CA GLU A 73 -0.18 -4.76 -1.68
C GLU A 73 -0.02 -4.39 -3.16
N LYS A 74 1.21 -4.06 -3.59
CA LYS A 74 1.49 -3.50 -4.93
C LYS A 74 1.08 -4.45 -6.05
N SER A 75 1.17 -5.76 -5.86
CA SER A 75 0.76 -6.76 -6.86
C SER A 75 -0.70 -6.62 -7.26
N ARG A 76 -1.57 -6.12 -6.36
CA ARG A 76 -2.98 -5.85 -6.67
C ARG A 76 -3.20 -4.82 -7.78
N VAL A 77 -2.22 -3.97 -8.05
CA VAL A 77 -2.26 -3.02 -9.17
C VAL A 77 -2.33 -3.76 -10.51
N ILE A 78 -1.60 -4.87 -10.65
CA ILE A 78 -1.41 -5.55 -11.93
C ILE A 78 -2.17 -6.87 -12.03
N PHE A 79 -2.54 -7.47 -10.90
CA PHE A 79 -3.18 -8.78 -10.84
C PHE A 79 -4.25 -8.82 -9.76
N GLN A 80 -5.36 -9.51 -10.04
CA GLN A 80 -6.43 -9.79 -9.08
C GLN A 80 -6.94 -11.21 -9.28
N GLN A 81 -7.35 -11.85 -8.19
CA GLN A 81 -8.04 -13.14 -8.26
C GLN A 81 -9.48 -12.97 -8.79
N GLU A 82 -10.06 -14.06 -9.29
CA GLU A 82 -11.46 -14.06 -9.71
C GLU A 82 -12.38 -13.67 -8.54
N GLY A 83 -13.35 -12.80 -8.82
CA GLY A 83 -14.25 -12.22 -7.80
C GLY A 83 -13.71 -10.97 -7.09
N GLU A 84 -12.42 -10.66 -7.23
CA GLU A 84 -11.79 -9.50 -6.60
C GLU A 84 -11.70 -8.28 -7.53
N ARG A 85 -11.43 -7.12 -6.94
CA ARG A 85 -11.13 -5.87 -7.66
C ARG A 85 -9.73 -5.38 -7.30
N SER A 86 -9.20 -4.53 -8.18
CA SER A 86 -8.06 -3.67 -7.87
C SER A 86 -8.50 -2.56 -6.90
N PHE A 87 -7.60 -1.63 -6.59
CA PHE A 87 -7.90 -0.49 -5.71
C PHE A 87 -9.09 0.32 -6.20
N HIS A 88 -9.90 0.84 -5.26
CA HIS A 88 -11.14 1.56 -5.59
C HIS A 88 -10.90 2.78 -6.47
N SER A 89 -9.77 3.48 -6.29
CA SER A 89 -9.34 4.68 -7.01
C SER A 89 -9.44 4.52 -8.53
N PHE A 90 -9.06 3.37 -9.09
CA PHE A 90 -9.16 3.10 -10.52
C PHE A 90 -10.60 3.15 -11.03
N TYR A 91 -11.51 2.45 -10.34
CA TYR A 91 -12.90 2.33 -10.74
C TYR A 91 -13.68 3.62 -10.48
N GLN A 92 -13.39 4.29 -9.36
CA GLN A 92 -13.91 5.61 -9.06
C GLN A 92 -13.54 6.60 -10.15
N MET A 93 -12.28 6.63 -10.61
CA MET A 93 -11.86 7.48 -11.72
C MET A 93 -12.59 7.09 -13.02
N VAL A 94 -12.56 5.82 -13.41
CA VAL A 94 -13.13 5.34 -14.69
C VAL A 94 -14.65 5.58 -14.78
N LYS A 95 -15.40 5.29 -13.71
CA LYS A 95 -16.87 5.41 -13.72
C LYS A 95 -17.38 6.78 -13.26
N GLY A 96 -16.70 7.41 -12.31
CA GLY A 96 -17.11 8.68 -11.70
C GLY A 96 -16.54 9.92 -12.37
N GLY A 97 -15.48 9.78 -13.19
CA GLY A 97 -14.87 10.87 -13.93
C GLY A 97 -15.86 11.57 -14.88
N SER A 98 -15.80 12.90 -14.91
CA SER A 98 -16.51 13.69 -15.93
C SER A 98 -16.00 13.36 -17.33
N GLU A 99 -16.82 13.56 -18.36
CA GLU A 99 -16.40 13.27 -19.74
C GLU A 99 -15.18 14.10 -20.17
N SER A 100 -15.10 15.36 -19.74
CA SER A 100 -13.94 16.22 -20.01
C SER A 100 -12.67 15.70 -19.34
N LEU A 101 -12.76 15.27 -18.08
CA LEU A 101 -11.64 14.66 -17.37
C LEU A 101 -11.19 13.38 -18.07
N LEU A 102 -12.11 12.45 -18.33
CA LEU A 102 -11.78 11.17 -18.97
C LEU A 102 -11.19 11.35 -20.37
N ARG A 103 -11.71 12.28 -21.17
CA ARG A 103 -11.12 12.64 -22.48
C ARG A 103 -9.69 13.16 -22.32
N SER A 104 -9.42 14.02 -21.34
CA SER A 104 -8.06 14.51 -21.08
C SER A 104 -7.08 13.41 -20.65
N LEU A 105 -7.60 12.33 -20.05
CA LEU A 105 -6.83 11.17 -19.60
C LEU A 105 -6.76 10.06 -20.67
N HIS A 106 -7.43 10.23 -21.81
CA HIS A 106 -7.64 9.20 -22.82
C HIS A 106 -8.28 7.92 -22.23
N VAL A 107 -9.15 8.08 -21.23
CA VAL A 107 -9.80 6.98 -20.53
C VAL A 107 -11.26 6.82 -20.98
N SER A 108 -11.71 5.59 -21.20
CA SER A 108 -13.12 5.24 -21.46
C SER A 108 -13.84 4.93 -20.15
N LYS A 109 -15.19 5.02 -20.14
CA LYS A 109 -15.99 4.67 -18.94
C LYS A 109 -16.12 3.16 -18.70
N ASP A 110 -15.53 2.33 -19.55
CA ASP A 110 -15.59 0.87 -19.43
C ASP A 110 -14.32 0.34 -18.74
N PRO A 111 -14.41 -0.15 -17.48
CA PRO A 111 -13.27 -0.76 -16.80
C PRO A 111 -12.73 -2.01 -17.53
N THR A 112 -13.54 -2.69 -18.32
CA THR A 112 -13.13 -3.93 -19.01
C THR A 112 -12.17 -3.68 -20.17
N ALA A 113 -12.04 -2.42 -20.60
CA ALA A 113 -11.07 -1.98 -21.60
C ALA A 113 -9.61 -1.94 -21.10
N TYR A 114 -9.38 -2.15 -19.79
CA TYR A 114 -8.05 -2.02 -19.17
C TYR A 114 -7.61 -3.33 -18.53
N SER A 115 -6.52 -3.90 -19.04
CA SER A 115 -5.99 -5.21 -18.63
C SER A 115 -5.88 -5.36 -17.11
N TYR A 116 -5.31 -4.37 -16.43
CA TYR A 116 -5.06 -4.38 -14.98
C TYR A 116 -6.30 -4.30 -14.10
N ILE A 117 -7.46 -3.90 -14.62
CA ILE A 117 -8.71 -3.82 -13.84
C ILE A 117 -9.87 -4.56 -14.49
N LYS A 118 -9.62 -5.25 -15.61
CA LYS A 118 -10.64 -5.94 -16.39
C LYS A 118 -11.37 -7.00 -15.57
N VAL A 119 -10.64 -7.77 -14.77
CA VAL A 119 -11.20 -8.82 -13.89
C VAL A 119 -12.23 -8.21 -12.95
N GLY A 120 -11.84 -7.19 -12.19
CA GLY A 120 -12.74 -6.49 -11.28
C GLY A 120 -13.84 -5.69 -11.98
N GLY A 121 -13.63 -5.29 -13.23
CA GLY A 121 -14.63 -4.61 -14.07
C GLY A 121 -15.83 -5.50 -14.41
N GLN A 122 -15.63 -6.82 -14.45
CA GLN A 122 -16.69 -7.81 -14.71
C GLN A 122 -17.46 -8.19 -13.43
N VAL A 123 -16.94 -7.83 -12.26
CA VAL A 123 -17.55 -8.15 -10.97
C VAL A 123 -18.76 -7.26 -10.72
N LYS A 124 -19.93 -7.88 -10.52
CA LYS A 124 -21.10 -7.16 -9.99
C LYS A 124 -20.82 -6.71 -8.56
N SER A 125 -20.85 -5.41 -8.33
CA SER A 125 -20.55 -4.79 -7.04
C SER A 125 -21.66 -3.81 -6.69
N SER A 126 -22.06 -3.79 -5.41
CA SER A 126 -22.98 -2.79 -4.83
C SER A 126 -22.30 -1.43 -4.59
N ILE A 127 -20.99 -1.34 -4.79
CA ILE A 127 -20.20 -0.12 -4.59
C ILE A 127 -20.59 0.93 -5.64
N ASN A 128 -20.91 2.13 -5.17
CA ASN A 128 -21.25 3.26 -6.04
C ASN A 128 -20.00 4.09 -6.34
N ASP A 129 -19.15 3.56 -7.23
CA ASP A 129 -17.87 4.18 -7.62
C ASP A 129 -18.03 5.64 -8.07
N GLY A 130 -19.17 6.01 -8.67
CA GLY A 130 -19.43 7.37 -9.12
C GLY A 130 -19.71 8.36 -7.97
N ALA A 131 -20.49 7.94 -6.97
CA ALA A 131 -20.71 8.73 -5.77
C ALA A 131 -19.43 8.83 -4.93
N ASP A 132 -18.71 7.73 -4.79
CA ASP A 132 -17.46 7.65 -4.03
C ASP A 132 -16.36 8.52 -4.66
N PHE A 133 -16.26 8.56 -5.99
CA PHE A 133 -15.35 9.46 -6.71
C PHE A 133 -15.56 10.93 -6.32
N LYS A 134 -16.83 11.37 -6.25
CA LYS A 134 -17.16 12.74 -5.84
C LYS A 134 -16.78 12.98 -4.37
N ALA A 135 -17.10 12.03 -3.49
CA ALA A 135 -16.76 12.12 -2.07
C ALA A 135 -15.24 12.22 -1.85
N VAL A 136 -14.45 11.43 -2.58
CA VAL A 136 -12.98 11.44 -2.52
C VAL A 136 -12.42 12.76 -3.08
N ALA A 137 -12.92 13.25 -4.22
CA ALA A 137 -12.50 14.53 -4.76
C ALA A 137 -12.80 15.70 -3.80
N ASP A 138 -13.96 15.67 -3.14
CA ASP A 138 -14.31 16.68 -2.14
C ASP A 138 -13.47 16.52 -0.86
N ALA A 139 -13.13 15.30 -0.44
CA ALA A 139 -12.22 15.05 0.67
C ALA A 139 -10.81 15.57 0.38
N MET A 140 -10.26 15.32 -0.81
CA MET A 140 -8.96 15.84 -1.23
C MET A 140 -8.93 17.38 -1.20
N LYS A 141 -9.99 18.04 -1.66
CA LYS A 141 -10.10 19.52 -1.57
C LYS A 141 -10.11 20.03 -0.14
N VAL A 142 -10.88 19.37 0.76
CA VAL A 142 -10.94 19.75 2.17
C VAL A 142 -9.60 19.56 2.86
N ILE A 143 -8.87 18.49 2.52
CA ILE A 143 -7.51 18.26 3.03
C ILE A 143 -6.54 19.33 2.55
N GLY A 144 -6.83 19.96 1.41
CA GLY A 144 -6.04 21.06 0.85
C GLY A 144 -5.16 20.65 -0.32
N PHE A 145 -5.49 19.54 -1.01
CA PHE A 145 -4.90 19.25 -2.32
C PHE A 145 -5.35 20.31 -3.33
N THR A 146 -4.40 20.84 -4.09
CA THR A 146 -4.65 21.75 -5.19
C THR A 146 -5.30 21.04 -6.37
N PRO A 147 -6.02 21.76 -7.25
CA PRO A 147 -6.59 21.15 -8.46
C PRO A 147 -5.55 20.46 -9.33
N ASP A 148 -4.33 21.03 -9.43
CA ASP A 148 -3.22 20.48 -10.22
C ASP A 148 -2.66 19.19 -9.60
N GLU A 149 -2.54 19.14 -8.27
CA GLU A 149 -2.17 17.93 -7.54
C GLU A 149 -3.19 16.80 -7.78
N ILE A 150 -4.48 17.09 -7.65
CA ILE A 150 -5.56 16.13 -7.91
C ILE A 150 -5.52 15.64 -9.37
N GLN A 151 -5.36 16.56 -10.32
CA GLN A 151 -5.25 16.20 -11.73
C GLN A 151 -4.02 15.33 -12.00
N THR A 152 -2.89 15.58 -11.33
CA THR A 152 -1.67 14.78 -11.45
C THR A 152 -1.88 13.37 -10.92
N VAL A 153 -2.57 13.20 -9.79
CA VAL A 153 -2.95 11.88 -9.26
C VAL A 153 -3.77 11.10 -10.29
N TYR A 154 -4.75 11.73 -10.94
CA TYR A 154 -5.53 11.08 -11.99
C TYR A 154 -4.73 10.76 -13.26
N LYS A 155 -3.77 11.62 -13.64
CA LYS A 155 -2.82 11.31 -14.74
C LYS A 155 -1.98 10.08 -14.42
N VAL A 156 -1.49 9.94 -13.19
CA VAL A 156 -0.73 8.75 -12.77
C VAL A 156 -1.60 7.48 -12.83
N LEU A 157 -2.82 7.52 -12.30
CA LEU A 157 -3.77 6.40 -12.41
C LEU A 157 -4.04 6.03 -13.88
N ALA A 158 -4.32 7.01 -14.73
CA ALA A 158 -4.57 6.77 -16.16
C ALA A 158 -3.35 6.16 -16.86
N THR A 159 -2.14 6.66 -16.56
CA THR A 159 -0.89 6.09 -17.10
C THR A 159 -0.73 4.63 -16.71
N ILE A 160 -1.03 4.26 -15.46
CA ILE A 160 -0.96 2.87 -15.01
C ILE A 160 -1.93 1.98 -15.78
N LEU A 161 -3.16 2.45 -16.02
CA LEU A 161 -4.14 1.70 -16.83
C LEU A 161 -3.68 1.50 -18.27
N HIS A 162 -3.11 2.54 -18.89
CA HIS A 162 -2.57 2.47 -20.25
C HIS A 162 -1.33 1.60 -20.34
N LEU A 163 -0.44 1.64 -19.34
CA LEU A 163 0.70 0.73 -19.25
C LEU A 163 0.22 -0.71 -19.34
N GLY A 164 -0.78 -1.12 -18.56
CA GLY A 164 -1.29 -2.49 -18.57
C GLY A 164 -1.84 -2.98 -19.92
N ASN A 165 -2.20 -2.06 -20.81
CA ASN A 165 -2.68 -2.39 -22.16
C ASN A 165 -1.56 -2.53 -23.20
N LEU A 166 -0.31 -2.20 -22.86
CA LEU A 166 0.82 -2.39 -23.79
C LEU A 166 1.07 -3.88 -24.02
N THR A 167 1.22 -4.25 -25.29
CA THR A 167 1.63 -5.60 -25.71
C THR A 167 2.99 -5.55 -26.40
N PHE A 168 3.81 -6.56 -26.12
CA PHE A 168 5.16 -6.68 -26.65
C PHE A 168 5.22 -7.85 -27.62
N GLY A 169 5.77 -7.61 -28.79
CA GLY A 169 5.97 -8.58 -29.85
C GLY A 169 7.43 -8.68 -30.25
N VAL A 170 7.69 -9.49 -31.27
CA VAL A 170 9.02 -9.70 -31.84
C VAL A 170 8.95 -9.45 -33.34
N ASP A 171 9.89 -8.68 -33.88
CA ASP A 171 10.17 -8.58 -35.32
C ASP A 171 11.62 -9.00 -35.58
N GLY A 172 11.80 -10.15 -36.21
CA GLY A 172 13.09 -10.82 -36.31
C GLY A 172 13.67 -11.15 -34.93
N ASP A 173 14.80 -10.53 -34.58
CA ASP A 173 15.46 -10.66 -33.27
C ASP A 173 15.17 -9.46 -32.33
N THR A 174 14.31 -8.53 -32.75
CA THR A 174 14.09 -7.25 -32.06
C THR A 174 12.75 -7.26 -31.32
N THR A 175 12.77 -6.91 -30.03
CA THR A 175 11.53 -6.74 -29.25
C THR A 175 10.91 -5.38 -29.51
N LEU A 176 9.60 -5.34 -29.81
CA LEU A 176 8.87 -4.12 -30.13
C LEU A 176 7.55 -4.03 -29.35
N ILE A 177 6.96 -2.82 -29.35
CA ILE A 177 5.62 -2.57 -28.83
C ILE A 177 4.63 -2.65 -29.99
N GLU A 178 3.67 -3.57 -29.93
CA GLU A 178 2.73 -3.81 -31.05
C GLU A 178 1.71 -2.68 -31.19
N ASN A 179 1.32 -2.06 -30.08
CA ASN A 179 0.32 -1.01 -30.01
C ASN A 179 0.92 0.36 -29.68
N SER A 180 1.81 0.84 -30.54
CA SER A 180 2.56 2.12 -30.40
C SER A 180 1.69 3.34 -30.05
N LYS A 181 0.44 3.41 -30.50
CA LYS A 181 -0.50 4.50 -30.16
C LYS A 181 -0.66 4.70 -28.64
N VAL A 182 -0.57 3.63 -27.85
CA VAL A 182 -0.67 3.71 -26.38
C VAL A 182 0.58 4.38 -25.78
N VAL A 183 1.75 4.21 -26.41
CA VAL A 183 3.00 4.87 -25.99
C VAL A 183 2.89 6.39 -26.14
N ALA A 184 2.30 6.87 -27.22
CA ALA A 184 2.03 8.30 -27.42
C ALA A 184 1.11 8.86 -26.31
N VAL A 185 0.05 8.13 -25.94
CA VAL A 185 -0.84 8.51 -24.83
C VAL A 185 -0.08 8.58 -23.50
N ILE A 186 0.75 7.58 -23.19
CA ILE A 186 1.59 7.58 -21.99
C ILE A 186 2.56 8.76 -22.00
N GLY A 187 3.18 9.07 -23.14
CA GLY A 187 4.05 10.23 -23.31
C GLY A 187 3.35 11.55 -22.97
N VAL A 188 2.12 11.74 -23.47
CA VAL A 188 1.31 12.93 -23.16
C VAL A 188 1.00 13.02 -21.66
N LEU A 189 0.59 11.92 -21.03
CA LEU A 189 0.23 11.90 -19.60
C LEU A 189 1.43 12.15 -18.68
N LEU A 190 2.61 11.66 -19.06
CA LEU A 190 3.87 11.85 -18.34
C LEU A 190 4.62 13.13 -18.72
N ALA A 191 4.08 13.93 -19.65
CA ALA A 191 4.76 15.09 -20.22
C ALA A 191 6.18 14.75 -20.72
N THR A 192 6.30 13.63 -21.44
CA THR A 192 7.57 13.09 -21.93
C THR A 192 7.45 12.69 -23.40
N LYS A 193 8.58 12.72 -24.13
CA LYS A 193 8.64 12.32 -25.54
C LYS A 193 8.36 10.81 -25.68
N GLU A 194 7.59 10.43 -26.69
CA GLU A 194 7.25 9.03 -27.00
C GLU A 194 8.50 8.14 -27.12
N GLU A 195 9.55 8.63 -27.78
CA GLU A 195 10.84 7.96 -27.94
C GLU A 195 11.47 7.57 -26.59
N ASN A 196 11.37 8.43 -25.59
CA ASN A 196 11.93 8.16 -24.26
C ASN A 196 11.13 7.09 -23.52
N VAL A 197 9.80 7.09 -23.68
CA VAL A 197 8.94 6.05 -23.10
C VAL A 197 9.25 4.70 -23.75
N GLY A 198 9.31 4.66 -25.08
CA GLY A 198 9.64 3.45 -25.83
C GLY A 198 11.02 2.92 -25.46
N LYS A 199 12.02 3.79 -25.38
CA LYS A 199 13.38 3.42 -24.96
C LYS A 199 13.40 2.83 -23.56
N ALA A 200 12.73 3.47 -22.60
CA ALA A 200 12.70 3.00 -21.21
C ALA A 200 11.97 1.66 -21.02
N LEU A 201 11.00 1.34 -21.89
CA LEU A 201 10.27 0.07 -21.85
C LEU A 201 10.99 -1.08 -22.55
N LEU A 202 11.77 -0.77 -23.59
CA LEU A 202 12.38 -1.78 -24.46
C LEU A 202 13.87 -1.99 -24.20
N TYR A 203 14.54 -1.11 -23.47
CA TYR A 203 15.98 -1.17 -23.26
C TYR A 203 16.33 -0.91 -21.79
N ARG A 204 17.38 -1.60 -21.34
CA ARG A 204 18.10 -1.25 -20.11
C ARG A 204 19.51 -0.78 -20.44
N THR A 205 19.95 0.26 -19.76
CA THR A 205 21.33 0.73 -19.86
C THR A 205 22.21 -0.05 -18.90
N VAL A 206 23.27 -0.68 -19.42
CA VAL A 206 24.25 -1.45 -18.65
C VAL A 206 25.60 -0.75 -18.73
N ALA A 207 26.16 -0.40 -17.58
CA ALA A 207 27.51 0.13 -17.47
C ALA A 207 28.50 -1.01 -17.23
N THR A 208 29.40 -1.26 -18.18
CA THR A 208 30.48 -2.25 -18.05
C THR A 208 31.83 -1.54 -18.08
N GLY A 209 32.38 -1.27 -16.89
CA GLY A 209 33.64 -0.56 -16.74
C GLY A 209 33.53 0.90 -17.19
N ARG A 210 34.04 1.23 -18.39
CA ARG A 210 33.98 2.59 -18.96
C ARG A 210 32.89 2.78 -20.02
N ASP A 211 32.28 1.70 -20.51
CA ASP A 211 31.29 1.78 -21.58
C ASP A 211 29.87 1.67 -21.04
N VAL A 212 28.97 2.45 -21.64
CA VAL A 212 27.54 2.45 -21.35
C VAL A 212 26.83 1.92 -22.58
N ILE A 213 26.25 0.72 -22.47
CA ILE A 213 25.62 0.01 -23.58
C ILE A 213 24.14 -0.16 -23.28
N ASP A 214 23.29 0.20 -24.25
CA ASP A 214 21.87 -0.08 -24.19
C ASP A 214 21.61 -1.53 -24.64
N LYS A 215 21.19 -2.37 -23.70
CA LYS A 215 20.79 -3.75 -23.97
C LYS A 215 19.28 -3.81 -24.13
N GLN A 216 18.84 -4.35 -25.27
CA GLN A 216 17.42 -4.56 -25.52
C GLN A 216 16.86 -5.67 -24.62
N HIS A 217 15.64 -5.46 -24.16
CA HIS A 217 14.86 -6.41 -23.39
C HIS A 217 14.31 -7.53 -24.28
N THR A 218 14.13 -8.71 -23.69
CA THR A 218 13.22 -9.71 -24.25
C THR A 218 11.76 -9.27 -24.02
N THR A 219 10.81 -9.87 -24.73
CA THR A 219 9.37 -9.62 -24.50
C THR A 219 8.94 -9.87 -23.05
N GLN A 220 9.51 -10.90 -22.43
CA GLN A 220 9.27 -11.23 -21.03
C GLN A 220 9.87 -10.18 -20.08
N GLU A 221 11.12 -9.76 -20.32
CA GLU A 221 11.76 -8.70 -19.52
C GLU A 221 11.01 -7.37 -19.65
N ALA A 222 10.56 -7.00 -20.85
CA ALA A 222 9.78 -5.78 -21.10
C ALA A 222 8.42 -5.83 -20.37
N SER A 223 7.75 -7.00 -20.39
CA SER A 223 6.51 -7.21 -19.66
C SER A 223 6.70 -7.06 -18.15
N TYR A 224 7.75 -7.67 -17.60
CA TYR A 224 8.10 -7.51 -16.18
C TYR A 224 8.49 -6.07 -15.83
N GLY A 225 9.22 -5.39 -16.71
CA GLY A 225 9.59 -3.98 -16.55
C GLY A 225 8.37 -3.06 -16.51
N ARG A 226 7.42 -3.25 -17.43
CA ARG A 226 6.12 -2.56 -17.45
C ARG A 226 5.35 -2.76 -16.15
N ASP A 227 5.23 -4.00 -15.69
CA ASP A 227 4.49 -4.34 -14.48
C ASP A 227 5.20 -3.81 -13.22
N ALA A 228 6.53 -3.84 -13.18
CA ALA A 228 7.32 -3.25 -12.11
C ALA A 228 7.15 -1.72 -12.06
N LEU A 229 7.15 -1.05 -13.22
CA LEU A 229 6.90 0.38 -13.33
C LEU A 229 5.49 0.73 -12.82
N ALA A 230 4.46 0.00 -13.25
CA ALA A 230 3.08 0.23 -12.80
C ALA A 230 2.96 0.12 -11.27
N LYS A 231 3.54 -0.93 -10.67
CA LYS A 231 3.58 -1.12 -9.21
C LYS A 231 4.30 0.03 -8.50
N ALA A 232 5.48 0.42 -9.01
CA ALA A 232 6.28 1.49 -8.42
C ALA A 232 5.60 2.86 -8.52
N MET A 233 4.94 3.17 -9.64
CA MET A 233 4.18 4.40 -9.82
C MET A 233 3.03 4.50 -8.82
N TYR A 234 2.26 3.42 -8.66
CA TYR A 234 1.14 3.39 -7.73
C TYR A 234 1.61 3.55 -6.27
N GLU A 235 2.63 2.80 -5.87
CA GLU A 235 3.21 2.92 -4.52
C GLU A 235 3.71 4.32 -4.23
N ARG A 236 4.52 4.90 -5.13
CA ARG A 236 5.07 6.26 -4.92
C ARG A 236 3.97 7.31 -4.86
N MET A 237 2.94 7.18 -5.69
CA MET A 237 1.76 8.04 -5.62
C MET A 237 1.03 7.89 -4.29
N PHE A 238 0.82 6.67 -3.82
CA PHE A 238 0.16 6.42 -2.53
C PHE A 238 0.96 7.00 -1.35
N CYS A 239 2.27 6.73 -1.29
CA CYS A 239 3.15 7.31 -0.27
C CYS A 239 3.17 8.84 -0.33
N TRP A 240 3.14 9.43 -1.53
CA TRP A 240 3.04 10.88 -1.69
C TRP A 240 1.71 11.43 -1.18
N ILE A 241 0.58 10.75 -1.43
CA ILE A 241 -0.74 11.12 -0.88
C ILE A 241 -0.70 11.09 0.66
N VAL A 242 -0.11 10.04 1.25
CA VAL A 242 0.05 9.93 2.72
C VAL A 242 0.90 11.08 3.25
N GLY A 243 2.05 11.37 2.61
CA GLY A 243 2.91 12.51 2.98
C GLY A 243 2.16 13.84 2.91
N ARG A 244 1.38 14.05 1.85
CA ARG A 244 0.58 15.27 1.68
C ARG A 244 -0.52 15.43 2.73
N ILE A 245 -1.10 14.32 3.19
CA ILE A 245 -2.01 14.31 4.34
C ILE A 245 -1.25 14.68 5.61
N ASN A 246 -0.10 14.05 5.86
CA ASN A 246 0.76 14.32 7.02
C ASN A 246 1.14 15.80 7.12
N ASP A 247 1.52 16.45 6.01
CA ASP A 247 1.87 17.89 5.98
C ASP A 247 0.78 18.82 6.56
N VAL A 248 -0.47 18.35 6.57
CA VAL A 248 -1.64 19.10 7.04
C VAL A 248 -2.09 18.68 8.44
N ILE A 249 -1.97 17.40 8.79
CA ILE A 249 -2.37 16.88 10.11
C ILE A 249 -1.26 16.99 11.16
N GLU A 250 0.00 17.13 10.74
CA GLU A 250 1.14 17.20 11.63
C GLU A 250 1.08 18.46 12.52
N VAL A 251 1.39 18.26 13.81
CA VAL A 251 1.42 19.35 14.79
C VAL A 251 2.66 20.21 14.56
N LYS A 252 2.51 21.30 13.82
CA LYS A 252 3.59 22.27 13.59
C LYS A 252 3.91 23.02 14.89
N ASN A 253 5.19 23.13 15.22
CA ASN A 253 5.71 23.86 16.38
C ASN A 253 5.22 23.34 17.74
N TYR A 254 5.37 22.03 17.99
CA TYR A 254 5.08 21.44 19.29
C TYR A 254 5.95 22.09 20.40
N ASP A 255 5.33 22.91 21.25
CA ASP A 255 5.91 23.41 22.50
C ASP A 255 5.34 22.62 23.70
N ALA A 256 6.21 21.86 24.38
CA ALA A 256 5.86 21.12 25.60
C ALA A 256 5.34 22.01 26.74
N LYS A 257 5.66 23.33 26.73
CA LYS A 257 5.14 24.30 27.71
C LYS A 257 3.70 24.72 27.43
N VAL A 258 3.27 24.67 26.17
CA VAL A 258 1.93 25.08 25.73
C VAL A 258 1.00 23.87 25.59
N HIS A 259 1.51 22.73 25.13
CA HIS A 259 0.73 21.54 24.82
C HIS A 259 0.75 20.46 25.93
N GLY A 260 1.59 20.63 26.96
CA GLY A 260 1.73 19.67 28.06
C GLY A 260 2.68 18.52 27.74
N LYS A 261 2.71 17.48 28.61
CA LYS A 261 3.42 16.24 28.32
C LYS A 261 2.67 15.51 27.19
N ASN A 262 3.40 15.06 26.17
CA ASN A 262 2.86 14.33 25.01
C ASN A 262 1.89 13.24 25.46
N THR A 263 0.60 13.45 25.22
CA THR A 263 -0.40 12.38 25.30
C THR A 263 -0.68 11.97 23.87
N VAL A 264 -0.12 10.82 23.48
CA VAL A 264 -0.29 10.23 22.15
C VAL A 264 -1.11 8.97 22.28
N ILE A 265 -2.13 8.82 21.43
CA ILE A 265 -2.80 7.55 21.21
C ILE A 265 -2.39 7.04 19.84
N GLY A 266 -1.70 5.90 19.82
CA GLY A 266 -1.38 5.17 18.60
C GLY A 266 -2.55 4.28 18.20
N VAL A 267 -3.05 4.43 16.98
CA VAL A 267 -4.09 3.57 16.40
C VAL A 267 -3.48 2.75 15.29
N LEU A 268 -3.40 1.44 15.50
CA LEU A 268 -2.95 0.48 14.49
C LEU A 268 -4.15 -0.14 13.79
N ASP A 269 -4.28 0.09 12.50
CA ASP A 269 -5.29 -0.45 11.60
C ASP A 269 -4.58 -1.24 10.51
N ILE A 270 -4.61 -2.56 10.63
CA ILE A 270 -3.93 -3.48 9.73
C ILE A 270 -4.87 -4.61 9.30
N TYR A 271 -4.47 -5.27 8.22
CA TYR A 271 -5.00 -6.55 7.77
C TYR A 271 -5.08 -7.59 8.90
N GLY A 272 -6.17 -8.35 8.95
CA GLY A 272 -6.20 -9.60 9.71
C GLY A 272 -5.48 -10.74 8.96
N PHE A 273 -5.52 -11.95 9.53
CA PHE A 273 -5.02 -13.16 8.88
C PHE A 273 -5.76 -13.45 7.55
N GLU A 274 -4.99 -13.82 6.53
CA GLU A 274 -5.49 -14.10 5.18
C GLU A 274 -5.11 -15.50 4.72
N ILE A 275 -6.11 -16.22 4.21
CA ILE A 275 -5.94 -17.58 3.67
C ILE A 275 -6.81 -17.70 2.42
N PHE A 276 -6.17 -17.65 1.26
CA PHE A 276 -6.81 -17.85 -0.04
C PHE A 276 -6.44 -19.22 -0.62
N GLN A 277 -7.00 -19.55 -1.78
CA GLN A 277 -6.62 -20.77 -2.51
C GLN A 277 -5.14 -20.74 -2.92
N ASN A 278 -4.67 -19.59 -3.39
CA ASN A 278 -3.26 -19.33 -3.70
C ASN A 278 -2.79 -18.15 -2.86
N ASN A 279 -1.78 -18.39 -2.01
CA ASN A 279 -1.18 -17.38 -1.14
C ASN A 279 0.23 -17.07 -1.63
N SER A 280 0.53 -15.80 -1.84
CA SER A 280 1.84 -15.31 -2.31
C SER A 280 2.67 -14.79 -1.14
N PHE A 281 3.84 -14.23 -1.46
CA PHE A 281 4.70 -13.53 -0.53
C PHE A 281 3.97 -12.42 0.25
N GLU A 282 3.00 -11.74 -0.36
CA GLU A 282 2.21 -10.70 0.28
C GLU A 282 1.38 -11.24 1.46
N GLN A 283 0.65 -12.35 1.25
CA GLN A 283 -0.08 -13.01 2.34
C GLN A 283 0.87 -13.55 3.41
N PHE A 284 2.06 -14.03 3.02
CA PHE A 284 3.08 -14.44 3.97
C PHE A 284 3.51 -13.28 4.89
N CYS A 285 3.81 -12.10 4.33
CA CYS A 285 4.14 -10.91 5.10
C CYS A 285 2.98 -10.43 6.00
N ILE A 286 1.74 -10.46 5.49
CA ILE A 286 0.54 -10.08 6.26
C ILE A 286 0.36 -11.02 7.47
N ASN A 287 0.42 -12.32 7.25
CA ASN A 287 0.24 -13.32 8.31
C ASN A 287 1.39 -13.27 9.32
N TYR A 288 2.62 -13.07 8.87
CA TYR A 288 3.77 -12.85 9.74
C TYR A 288 3.60 -11.61 10.64
N CYS A 289 3.11 -10.49 10.09
CA CYS A 289 2.81 -9.29 10.89
C CYS A 289 1.76 -9.57 11.97
N ASN A 290 0.70 -10.32 11.63
CA ASN A 290 -0.31 -10.73 12.59
C ASN A 290 0.27 -11.66 13.68
N GLU A 291 1.18 -12.57 13.31
CA GLU A 291 1.87 -13.45 14.26
C GLU A 291 2.71 -12.65 15.28
N LYS A 292 3.41 -11.60 14.82
CA LYS A 292 4.17 -10.68 15.68
C LYS A 292 3.25 -9.91 16.64
N LEU A 293 2.10 -9.44 16.16
CA LEU A 293 1.12 -8.73 17.00
C LEU A 293 0.49 -9.65 18.04
N GLN A 294 0.17 -10.88 17.66
CA GLN A 294 -0.31 -11.88 18.60
C GLN A 294 0.73 -12.17 19.69
N GLN A 295 2.01 -12.28 19.31
CA GLN A 295 3.08 -12.51 20.29
C GLN A 295 3.26 -11.32 21.23
N LEU A 296 3.18 -10.09 20.72
CA LEU A 296 3.20 -8.89 21.54
C LEU A 296 2.02 -8.86 22.52
N PHE A 297 0.82 -9.19 22.04
CA PHE A 297 -0.39 -9.27 22.88
C PHE A 297 -0.21 -10.28 24.02
N ILE A 298 0.24 -11.50 23.72
CA ILE A 298 0.50 -12.53 24.72
C ILE A 298 1.50 -12.02 25.78
N GLN A 299 2.61 -11.42 25.36
CA GLN A 299 3.63 -10.91 26.28
C GLN A 299 3.13 -9.79 27.19
N LEU A 300 2.38 -8.83 26.63
CA LEU A 300 1.89 -7.68 27.39
C LEU A 300 0.79 -8.08 28.37
N VAL A 301 -0.21 -8.83 27.91
CA VAL A 301 -1.33 -9.26 28.75
C VAL A 301 -0.84 -10.13 29.90
N LEU A 302 -0.01 -11.14 29.61
CA LEU A 302 0.48 -12.04 30.67
C LEU A 302 1.36 -11.31 31.69
N ARG A 303 2.21 -10.39 31.24
CA ARG A 303 3.04 -9.59 32.15
C ARG A 303 2.19 -8.70 33.04
N GLN A 304 1.20 -8.00 32.46
CA GLN A 304 0.31 -7.12 33.20
C GLN A 304 -0.51 -7.88 34.25
N GLU A 305 -1.06 -9.03 33.89
CA GLU A 305 -1.79 -9.90 34.83
C GLU A 305 -0.88 -10.39 35.96
N GLN A 306 0.34 -10.84 35.66
CA GLN A 306 1.30 -11.28 36.69
C GLN A 306 1.65 -10.15 37.67
N GLU A 307 1.88 -8.94 37.17
CA GLU A 307 2.18 -7.76 37.98
C GLU A 307 1.00 -7.37 38.89
N GLU A 308 -0.23 -7.48 38.39
CA GLU A 308 -1.44 -7.18 39.17
C GLU A 308 -1.67 -8.21 40.29
N TYR A 309 -1.54 -9.51 39.98
CA TYR A 309 -1.64 -10.57 40.99
C TYR A 309 -0.59 -10.40 42.10
N GLN A 310 0.64 -10.04 41.72
CA GLN A 310 1.70 -9.76 42.68
C GLN A 310 1.39 -8.54 43.55
N ARG A 311 0.83 -7.48 42.97
CA ARG A 311 0.42 -6.26 43.69
C ARG A 311 -0.68 -6.53 44.71
N GLU A 312 -1.66 -7.35 44.34
CA GLU A 312 -2.80 -7.72 45.19
C GLU A 312 -2.45 -8.86 46.18
N GLY A 313 -1.23 -9.40 46.15
CA GLY A 313 -0.80 -10.50 47.02
C GLY A 313 -1.48 -11.83 46.73
N ILE A 314 -2.03 -12.01 45.53
CA ILE A 314 -2.73 -13.22 45.09
C ILE A 314 -1.70 -14.20 44.52
N PRO A 315 -1.66 -15.47 44.99
CA PRO A 315 -0.72 -16.45 44.47
C PRO A 315 -0.99 -16.74 42.98
N TRP A 316 0.02 -16.49 42.15
CA TRP A 316 -0.03 -16.77 40.72
C TRP A 316 -0.08 -18.29 40.46
N LYS A 317 -1.09 -18.74 39.72
CA LYS A 317 -1.16 -20.10 39.19
C LYS A 317 -0.74 -20.08 37.73
N HIS A 318 0.27 -20.87 37.38
CA HIS A 318 0.71 -20.99 35.99
C HIS A 318 -0.44 -21.49 35.11
N ILE A 319 -0.71 -20.78 34.02
CA ILE A 319 -1.67 -21.16 32.99
C ILE A 319 -0.85 -21.60 31.78
N ASP A 320 -1.07 -22.83 31.33
CA ASP A 320 -0.47 -23.31 30.09
C ASP A 320 -1.15 -22.63 28.90
N TYR A 321 -0.35 -22.00 28.03
CA TYR A 321 -0.81 -21.41 26.79
C TYR A 321 0.20 -21.70 25.68
N PHE A 322 -0.25 -21.63 24.42
CA PHE A 322 0.64 -21.74 23.28
C PHE A 322 1.36 -20.42 23.04
N ASN A 323 2.67 -20.40 23.28
CA ASN A 323 3.54 -19.27 22.96
C ASN A 323 3.97 -19.37 21.48
N ASN A 324 3.48 -18.44 20.67
CA ASN A 324 3.73 -18.45 19.23
C ASN A 324 5.10 -17.88 18.83
N GLN A 325 6.00 -17.58 19.79
CA GLN A 325 7.39 -17.21 19.51
C GLN A 325 8.09 -18.22 18.59
N ILE A 326 7.80 -19.52 18.74
CA ILE A 326 8.37 -20.56 17.88
C ILE A 326 8.03 -20.37 16.39
N ILE A 327 6.86 -19.81 16.08
CA ILE A 327 6.43 -19.50 14.71
C ILE A 327 7.08 -18.19 14.25
N VAL A 328 7.14 -17.18 15.13
CA VAL A 328 7.83 -15.92 14.85
C VAL A 328 9.31 -16.18 14.52
N ASP A 329 10.00 -16.98 15.32
CA ASP A 329 11.40 -17.36 15.12
C ASP A 329 11.59 -18.16 13.82
N LEU A 330 10.67 -19.05 13.49
CA LEU A 330 10.70 -19.76 12.20
C LEU A 330 10.77 -18.79 11.01
N VAL A 331 10.14 -17.63 11.12
CA VAL A 331 10.09 -16.64 10.05
C VAL A 331 11.29 -15.68 10.11
N GLU A 332 11.55 -15.06 11.27
CA GLU A 332 12.45 -13.91 11.40
C GLU A 332 13.86 -14.22 11.93
N LEU A 333 14.09 -15.43 12.48
CA LEU A 333 15.35 -15.73 13.17
C LEU A 333 16.55 -15.54 12.25
N GLN A 334 17.49 -14.70 12.66
CA GLN A 334 18.65 -14.36 11.85
C GLN A 334 19.44 -15.63 11.46
N HIS A 335 19.83 -15.73 10.18
CA HIS A 335 20.56 -16.84 9.56
C HIS A 335 19.82 -18.18 9.46
N LYS A 336 18.64 -18.33 10.08
CA LYS A 336 17.92 -19.61 10.19
C LYS A 336 16.48 -19.55 9.71
N GLY A 337 15.81 -18.40 9.87
CA GLY A 337 14.41 -18.21 9.54
C GLY A 337 14.17 -18.06 8.04
N ILE A 338 12.90 -18.14 7.65
CA ILE A 338 12.46 -18.10 6.25
C ILE A 338 13.00 -16.86 5.51
N PHE A 339 13.00 -15.68 6.14
CA PHE A 339 13.54 -14.47 5.49
C PHE A 339 15.04 -14.56 5.22
N SER A 340 15.83 -15.12 6.16
CA SER A 340 17.26 -15.32 5.93
C SER A 340 17.53 -16.30 4.78
N VAL A 341 16.72 -17.35 4.65
CA VAL A 341 16.84 -18.29 3.52
C VAL A 341 16.46 -17.63 2.20
N LEU A 342 15.45 -16.76 2.20
CA LEU A 342 15.05 -15.98 1.03
C LEU A 342 16.16 -15.02 0.60
N ASP A 343 16.73 -14.26 1.54
CA ASP A 343 17.83 -13.32 1.26
C ASP A 343 19.04 -14.04 0.67
N GLU A 344 19.44 -15.18 1.25
CA GLU A 344 20.52 -16.02 0.72
C GLU A 344 20.24 -16.52 -0.71
N ALA A 345 19.01 -16.96 -0.99
CA ALA A 345 18.62 -17.39 -2.33
C ALA A 345 18.71 -16.24 -3.34
N CYS A 346 18.28 -15.04 -2.96
CA CYS A 346 18.38 -13.83 -3.79
C CYS A 346 19.82 -13.39 -4.04
N MET A 347 20.74 -13.66 -3.11
CA MET A 347 22.17 -13.33 -3.24
C MET A 347 23.01 -14.42 -3.92
N THR A 348 22.41 -15.55 -4.31
CA THR A 348 23.13 -16.68 -4.90
C THR A 348 23.71 -16.31 -6.27
N VAL A 349 24.99 -16.64 -6.49
CA VAL A 349 25.67 -16.43 -7.77
C VAL A 349 25.17 -17.44 -8.80
N GLY A 350 24.55 -16.97 -9.87
CA GLY A 350 24.04 -17.81 -10.96
C GLY A 350 22.57 -17.56 -11.24
N LYS A 351 21.87 -18.60 -11.74
CA LYS A 351 20.43 -18.51 -12.03
C LYS A 351 19.65 -18.64 -10.73
N VAL A 352 19.13 -17.53 -10.22
CA VAL A 352 18.22 -17.50 -9.07
C VAL A 352 16.85 -17.99 -9.53
N THR A 353 16.35 -19.06 -8.93
CA THR A 353 15.02 -19.61 -9.21
C THR A 353 14.28 -19.94 -7.92
N ASP A 354 12.95 -20.02 -7.99
CA ASP A 354 12.10 -20.34 -6.84
C ASP A 354 12.41 -21.74 -6.26
N GLU A 355 12.90 -22.67 -7.10
CA GLU A 355 13.34 -23.99 -6.65
C GLU A 355 14.58 -23.92 -5.74
N VAL A 356 15.50 -22.98 -6.00
CA VAL A 356 16.68 -22.77 -5.13
C VAL A 356 16.23 -22.36 -3.73
N PHE A 357 15.26 -21.43 -3.66
CA PHE A 357 14.68 -21.00 -2.39
C PHE A 357 13.98 -22.18 -1.67
N LEU A 358 13.14 -22.94 -2.36
CA LEU A 358 12.44 -24.08 -1.77
C LEU A 358 13.40 -25.18 -1.28
N GLN A 359 14.48 -25.44 -2.02
CA GLN A 359 15.53 -26.37 -1.58
C GLN A 359 16.24 -25.87 -0.32
N GLY A 360 16.54 -24.57 -0.25
CA GLY A 360 17.10 -23.92 0.95
C GLY A 360 16.19 -24.12 2.17
N LEU A 361 14.88 -23.90 2.02
CA LEU A 361 13.90 -24.10 3.09
C LEU A 361 13.85 -25.57 3.53
N ASN A 362 13.80 -26.50 2.58
CA ASN A 362 13.77 -27.94 2.87
C ASN A 362 15.07 -28.43 3.52
N SER A 363 16.21 -27.82 3.23
CA SER A 363 17.48 -28.16 3.86
C SER A 363 17.53 -27.67 5.32
N LYS A 364 17.16 -26.41 5.55
CA LYS A 364 17.33 -25.74 6.86
C LYS A 364 16.17 -25.99 7.84
N LEU A 365 14.94 -26.08 7.34
CA LEU A 365 13.72 -26.06 8.16
C LEU A 365 12.97 -27.40 8.22
N ALA A 366 13.38 -28.44 7.49
CA ALA A 366 12.65 -29.71 7.43
C ALA A 366 12.40 -30.40 8.78
N LYS A 367 13.24 -30.14 9.80
CA LYS A 367 13.08 -30.70 11.15
C LYS A 367 12.24 -29.81 12.08
N HIS A 368 11.84 -28.61 11.64
CA HIS A 368 11.07 -27.70 12.46
C HIS A 368 9.61 -28.15 12.54
N ALA A 369 9.06 -28.29 13.76
CA ALA A 369 7.73 -28.86 13.98
C ALA A 369 6.59 -28.11 13.28
N HIS A 370 6.79 -26.81 12.98
CA HIS A 370 5.81 -25.95 12.33
C HIS A 370 6.13 -25.66 10.84
N TYR A 371 7.12 -26.35 10.26
CA TYR A 371 7.41 -26.25 8.83
C TYR A 371 7.00 -27.54 8.11
N THR A 372 6.24 -27.40 7.04
CA THR A 372 5.91 -28.52 6.15
C THR A 372 6.09 -28.08 4.70
N SER A 373 6.51 -29.03 3.87
CA SER A 373 6.79 -28.77 2.46
C SER A 373 6.18 -29.85 1.60
N ARG A 374 5.49 -29.43 0.53
CA ARG A 374 5.05 -30.33 -0.53
C ARG A 374 6.15 -30.27 -1.59
N LYS A 375 6.91 -31.35 -1.76
CA LYS A 375 7.90 -31.43 -2.84
C LYS A 375 7.21 -31.13 -4.16
N VAL A 376 7.76 -30.21 -4.95
CA VAL A 376 7.38 -30.01 -6.34
C VAL A 376 7.64 -31.35 -7.03
N ARG A 377 6.58 -31.95 -7.60
CA ARG A 377 6.70 -33.20 -8.36
C ARG A 377 7.27 -32.93 -9.74
#